data_AF-A0A932X0G3-F1
#
_entry.id   AF-A0A932X0G3-F1
#
_cell.length_a   1.000
_cell.length_b   1.000
_cell.length_c   1.000
_cell.angle_alpha   90.00
_cell.angle_beta   90.00
_cell.angle_gamma   90.00
#
_symmetry.space_group_name_H-M   'P 1'
#
loop_
_entity.id
_entity.type
_entity.pdbx_description
1 polymer ?
#
loop_
_entity_poly.entity_id
_entity_poly.type
_entity_poly.pdbx_seq_one_letter_code
_entity_poly.pdbx_strand_id
1 'polypeptide(L)'
;MTSAIGALETCAEQVAAAFEPPPRQTVSEWADENRRLSSEASAEAGEWRTDRAPYQRAIMDALTPNSPYERVVVMAASQTGKTELGLNFVGYIIDRDPGPILVVLPRVEDSEAWSKDRLAPMLRNTPCLRGKVADVRSRDSNNQIRHKQFQGGSITITGANSPA
;
A
#
# COMPACT_ATOMS: atom_id res chain seq x y z
N MET A 1 15.73 -9.18 -40.54
CA MET A 1 15.75 -10.41 -39.73
C MET A 1 16.31 -10.18 -38.33
N THR A 2 17.31 -9.32 -38.14
CA THR A 2 17.90 -9.00 -36.81
C THR A 2 16.94 -8.33 -35.83
N SER A 3 15.96 -7.55 -36.28
CA SER A 3 15.01 -6.87 -35.38
C SER A 3 13.93 -7.78 -34.79
N ALA A 4 13.60 -8.90 -35.44
CA ALA A 4 12.58 -9.82 -34.98
C ALA A 4 13.08 -10.73 -33.84
N ILE A 5 14.37 -11.08 -33.87
CA ILE A 5 15.02 -11.87 -32.80
C ILE A 5 15.14 -11.02 -31.53
N GLY A 6 15.59 -9.77 -31.64
CA GLY A 6 15.67 -8.87 -30.47
C GLY A 6 14.31 -8.54 -29.84
N ALA A 7 13.23 -8.48 -30.63
CA ALA A 7 11.88 -8.33 -30.11
C ALA A 7 11.41 -9.57 -29.34
N LEU A 8 11.75 -10.78 -29.80
CA LEU A 8 11.44 -12.03 -29.11
C LEU A 8 12.23 -12.18 -27.80
N GLU A 9 13.51 -11.80 -27.79
CA GLU A 9 14.34 -11.78 -26.57
C GLU A 9 13.76 -10.81 -25.53
N THR A 10 13.37 -9.60 -25.94
CA THR A 10 12.73 -8.62 -25.06
C THR A 10 11.40 -9.15 -24.48
N CYS A 11 10.56 -9.78 -25.31
CA CYS A 11 9.33 -10.41 -24.83
C CYS A 11 9.62 -11.54 -23.84
N ALA A 12 10.62 -12.39 -24.12
CA ALA A 12 10.99 -13.49 -23.26
C ALA A 12 11.50 -13.00 -21.89
N GLU A 13 12.32 -11.94 -21.85
CA GLU A 13 12.78 -11.31 -20.61
C GLU A 13 11.62 -10.71 -19.81
N GLN A 14 10.70 -10.01 -20.47
CA GLN A 14 9.51 -9.46 -19.80
C GLN A 14 8.61 -10.54 -19.23
N VAL A 15 8.41 -11.63 -19.98
CA VAL A 15 7.63 -12.78 -19.52
C VAL A 15 8.33 -13.46 -18.36
N ALA A 16 9.64 -13.71 -18.44
CA ALA A 16 10.41 -14.31 -17.35
C ALA A 16 10.34 -13.48 -16.06
N ALA A 17 10.47 -12.16 -16.17
CA ALA A 17 10.30 -11.23 -15.04
C ALA A 17 8.87 -11.25 -14.47
N ALA A 18 7.84 -11.46 -15.30
CA ALA A 18 6.46 -11.58 -14.84
C ALA A 18 6.17 -12.91 -14.10
N PHE A 19 6.96 -13.96 -14.36
CA PHE A 19 6.86 -15.26 -13.69
C PHE A 19 7.80 -15.42 -12.49
N GLU A 20 8.66 -14.43 -12.22
CA GLU A 20 9.50 -14.44 -11.03
C GLU A 20 8.63 -14.32 -9.77
N PRO A 21 8.72 -15.26 -8.81
CA PRO A 21 7.92 -15.19 -7.61
C PRO A 21 8.30 -13.92 -6.82
N PRO A 22 7.31 -13.21 -6.25
CA PRO A 22 7.62 -12.03 -5.44
C PRO A 22 8.55 -12.41 -4.29
N PRO A 23 9.54 -11.55 -3.96
CA PRO A 23 10.49 -11.83 -2.90
C PRO A 23 9.76 -12.07 -1.58
N ARG A 24 10.27 -13.01 -0.78
CA ARG A 24 9.74 -13.31 0.56
C ARG A 24 10.14 -12.20 1.52
N GLN A 25 9.44 -11.08 1.43
CA GLN A 25 9.65 -9.88 2.21
C GLN A 25 8.48 -9.68 3.17
N THR A 26 8.75 -9.31 4.41
CA THR A 26 7.72 -8.92 5.38
C THR A 26 7.25 -7.49 5.14
N VAL A 27 6.10 -7.13 5.70
CA VAL A 27 5.61 -5.75 5.62
C VAL A 27 6.59 -4.75 6.26
N SER A 28 7.29 -5.15 7.34
CA SER A 28 8.25 -4.26 8.01
C SER A 28 9.50 -4.00 7.17
N GLU A 29 10.06 -5.05 6.56
CA GLU A 29 11.20 -4.95 5.63
C GLU A 29 10.85 -4.12 4.41
N TRP A 30 9.67 -4.37 3.82
CA TRP A 30 9.17 -3.58 2.70
C TRP A 30 9.06 -2.10 3.06
N ALA A 31 8.56 -1.79 4.25
CA ALA A 31 8.43 -0.43 4.72
C ALA A 31 9.80 0.24 4.91
N ASP A 32 10.76 -0.44 5.56
CA ASP A 32 12.12 0.07 5.77
C ASP A 32 12.83 0.37 4.43
N GLU A 33 12.60 -0.44 3.39
CA GLU A 33 13.19 -0.21 2.06
C GLU A 33 12.48 0.90 1.27
N ASN A 34 11.14 0.88 1.24
CA ASN A 34 10.38 1.62 0.24
C ASN A 34 9.65 2.84 0.78
N ARG A 35 9.09 2.77 2.00
CA ARG A 35 8.15 3.75 2.52
C ARG A 35 8.82 5.12 2.73
N ARG A 36 8.19 6.18 2.21
CA ARG A 36 8.64 7.58 2.38
C ARG A 36 7.57 8.43 3.06
N LEU A 37 7.85 8.89 4.28
CA LEU A 37 6.98 9.77 5.07
C LEU A 37 6.98 11.19 4.51
N SER A 38 5.79 11.75 4.30
CA SER A 38 5.63 13.14 3.86
C SER A 38 5.76 14.10 5.03
N SER A 39 6.25 15.31 4.79
CA SER A 39 6.18 16.41 5.75
C SER A 39 4.75 16.89 6.03
N GLU A 40 3.80 16.55 5.15
CA GLU A 40 2.37 16.81 5.32
C GLU A 40 1.73 15.91 6.39
N ALA A 41 2.24 14.68 6.55
CA ALA A 41 1.65 13.66 7.41
C ALA A 41 2.52 13.29 8.62
N SER A 42 3.82 13.60 8.59
CA SER A 42 4.78 13.24 9.63
C SER A 42 5.65 14.44 10.05
N ALA A 43 5.92 14.55 11.35
CA ALA A 43 6.91 15.48 11.90
C ALA A 43 8.36 15.06 11.54
N GLU A 44 8.57 13.76 11.31
CA GLU A 44 9.83 13.19 10.85
C GLU A 44 9.64 12.74 9.39
N ALA A 45 9.75 13.68 8.46
CA ALA A 45 9.71 13.38 7.04
C ALA A 45 10.96 12.62 6.59
N GLY A 46 10.83 11.80 5.56
CA GLY A 46 11.95 11.01 5.01
C GLY A 46 11.67 9.52 5.00
N GLU A 47 12.72 8.72 5.15
CA GLU A 47 12.64 7.27 5.08
C GLU A 47 11.97 6.70 6.33
N TRP A 48 11.06 5.75 6.12
CA TRP A 48 10.51 4.97 7.22
C TRP A 48 11.63 4.18 7.90
N ARG A 49 11.56 4.10 9.22
CA ARG A 49 12.49 3.32 10.04
C ARG A 49 11.71 2.63 11.13
N THR A 50 11.49 1.32 10.99
CA THR A 50 10.77 0.48 11.95
C THR A 50 11.41 0.55 13.34
N ASP A 51 12.73 0.75 13.41
CA ASP A 51 13.47 0.90 14.67
C ASP A 51 13.11 2.19 15.45
N ARG A 52 12.42 3.17 14.83
CA ARG A 52 11.85 4.33 15.57
C ARG A 52 10.68 3.91 16.47
N ALA A 53 9.98 2.83 16.11
CA ALA A 53 8.89 2.25 16.89
C ALA A 53 8.97 0.71 16.82
N PRO A 54 9.95 0.06 17.48
CA PRO A 54 10.26 -1.36 17.26
C PRO A 54 9.09 -2.31 17.51
N TYR A 55 8.16 -1.93 18.38
CA TYR A 55 6.94 -2.70 18.66
C TYR A 55 6.03 -2.90 17.43
N GLN A 56 6.18 -2.06 16.41
CA GLN A 56 5.43 -2.15 15.16
C GLN A 56 5.89 -3.31 14.28
N ARG A 57 7.16 -3.75 14.40
CA ARG A 57 7.76 -4.79 13.57
C ARG A 57 6.94 -6.08 13.61
N ALA A 58 6.74 -6.63 14.80
CA ALA A 58 6.00 -7.89 14.98
C ALA A 58 4.54 -7.81 14.48
N ILE A 59 3.90 -6.63 14.57
CA ILE A 59 2.54 -6.42 14.06
C ILE A 59 2.53 -6.43 12.53
N MET A 60 3.47 -5.71 11.90
CA MET A 60 3.62 -5.68 10.45
C MET A 60 3.96 -7.06 9.90
N ASP A 61 4.88 -7.77 10.53
CA ASP A 61 5.29 -9.11 10.09
C ASP A 61 4.13 -10.10 10.19
N ALA A 62 3.32 -10.01 11.25
CA ALA A 62 2.10 -10.81 11.41
C ALA A 62 1.03 -10.53 10.34
N LEU A 63 1.01 -9.33 9.74
CA LEU A 63 0.10 -8.94 8.64
C LEU A 63 0.59 -9.42 7.26
N THR A 64 1.83 -9.89 7.14
CA THR A 64 2.38 -10.33 5.84
C THR A 64 1.53 -11.49 5.26
N PRO A 65 1.17 -11.51 3.96
CA PRO A 65 0.28 -12.55 3.40
C PRO A 65 0.74 -14.00 3.59
N ASN A 66 2.05 -14.25 3.75
CA ASN A 66 2.62 -15.57 4.00
C ASN A 66 2.66 -15.95 5.50
N SER A 67 2.17 -15.07 6.38
CA SER A 67 2.02 -15.30 7.81
C SER A 67 0.93 -16.36 8.07
N PRO A 68 1.04 -17.17 9.14
CA PRO A 68 0.00 -18.12 9.50
C PRO A 68 -1.27 -17.46 10.08
N TYR A 69 -1.30 -16.14 10.25
CA TYR A 69 -2.39 -15.42 10.90
C TYR A 69 -3.39 -14.84 9.90
N GLU A 70 -4.65 -15.27 9.99
CA GLU A 70 -5.75 -14.69 9.21
C GLU A 70 -6.35 -13.44 9.87
N ARG A 71 -6.17 -13.29 11.20
CA ARG A 71 -6.72 -12.18 11.98
C ARG A 71 -5.69 -11.69 13.00
N VAL A 72 -5.34 -10.41 12.88
CA VAL A 72 -4.46 -9.71 13.81
C VAL A 72 -5.28 -8.65 14.55
N VAL A 73 -5.31 -8.71 15.88
CA VAL A 73 -6.02 -7.75 16.74
C VAL A 73 -4.98 -7.03 17.61
N VAL A 74 -5.00 -5.69 17.57
CA VAL A 74 -4.04 -4.87 18.30
C VAL A 74 -4.78 -4.03 19.33
N MET A 75 -4.53 -4.29 20.61
CA MET A 75 -4.88 -3.37 21.69
C MET A 75 -3.75 -2.36 21.83
N ALA A 76 -4.04 -1.08 21.60
CA ALA A 76 -3.02 -0.04 21.62
C ALA A 76 -3.56 1.27 22.21
N ALA A 77 -2.68 2.01 22.90
CA ALA A 77 -2.96 3.35 23.39
C ALA A 77 -3.15 4.35 22.23
N SER A 78 -3.62 5.57 22.53
CA SER A 78 -3.69 6.65 21.55
C SER A 78 -2.30 7.04 21.03
N GLN A 79 -2.23 7.59 19.81
CA GLN A 79 -1.00 8.15 19.20
C GLN A 79 0.21 7.20 19.05
N THR A 80 0.01 5.88 19.06
CA THR A 80 1.06 4.86 18.82
C THR A 80 1.32 4.50 17.35
N GLY A 81 1.08 5.40 16.40
CA GLY A 81 1.38 5.16 14.98
C GLY A 81 0.52 4.10 14.26
N LYS A 82 -0.67 3.77 14.79
CA LYS A 82 -1.60 2.77 14.22
C LYS A 82 -1.97 3.03 12.76
N THR A 83 -2.14 4.31 12.39
CA THR A 83 -2.46 4.69 11.01
C THR A 83 -1.34 4.31 10.04
N GLU A 84 -0.08 4.47 10.46
CA GLU A 84 1.08 4.12 9.63
C GLU A 84 1.23 2.61 9.47
N LEU A 85 0.90 1.82 10.49
CA LEU A 85 0.82 0.35 10.37
C LEU A 85 -0.14 -0.08 9.24
N GLY A 86 -1.36 0.47 9.24
CA GLY A 86 -2.35 0.19 8.21
C GLY A 86 -1.91 0.67 6.82
N LEU A 87 -1.28 1.85 6.74
CA LEU A 87 -0.73 2.37 5.50
C LEU A 87 0.39 1.50 4.94
N ASN A 88 1.33 1.04 5.78
CA ASN A 88 2.41 0.16 5.37
C ASN A 88 1.87 -1.16 4.82
N PHE A 89 0.86 -1.73 5.47
CA PHE A 89 0.19 -2.93 4.96
C PHE A 89 -0.49 -2.68 3.62
N VAL A 90 -1.25 -1.59 3.48
CA VAL A 90 -1.89 -1.22 2.20
C VAL A 90 -0.85 -1.02 1.09
N GLY A 91 0.25 -0.33 1.39
CA GLY A 91 1.34 -0.12 0.45
C GLY A 91 2.00 -1.43 0.02
N TYR A 92 2.25 -2.33 0.97
CA TYR A 92 2.76 -3.67 0.69
C TYR A 92 1.84 -4.44 -0.26
N ILE A 93 0.52 -4.46 -0.01
CA ILE A 93 -0.45 -5.17 -0.86
C ILE A 93 -0.45 -4.59 -2.28
N ILE A 94 -0.46 -3.26 -2.44
CA ILE A 94 -0.40 -2.63 -3.77
C ILE A 94 0.90 -2.98 -4.51
N ASP A 95 2.01 -3.10 -3.78
CA ASP A 95 3.32 -3.31 -4.38
C ASP A 95 3.63 -4.78 -4.70
N ARG A 96 3.35 -5.69 -3.76
CA ARG A 96 3.86 -7.07 -3.73
C ARG A 96 2.79 -8.14 -3.87
N ASP A 97 1.57 -7.88 -3.42
CA ASP A 97 0.48 -8.86 -3.48
C ASP A 97 -0.85 -8.19 -3.89
N PRO A 98 -0.96 -7.66 -5.12
CA PRO A 98 -2.11 -6.86 -5.51
C PRO A 98 -3.43 -7.63 -5.39
N GLY A 99 -4.37 -7.06 -4.65
CA GLY A 99 -5.69 -7.66 -4.44
C GLY A 99 -6.71 -6.64 -3.92
N PRO A 100 -7.97 -7.05 -3.70
CA PRO A 100 -9.00 -6.18 -3.14
C PRO A 100 -8.72 -5.86 -1.67
N ILE A 101 -8.77 -4.57 -1.31
CA ILE A 101 -8.56 -4.04 0.04
C ILE A 101 -9.83 -3.32 0.51
N LEU A 102 -10.28 -3.66 1.71
CA LEU A 102 -11.34 -2.93 2.42
C LEU A 102 -10.74 -2.19 3.63
N VAL A 103 -10.84 -0.86 3.63
CA VAL A 103 -10.46 -0.02 4.76
C VAL A 103 -11.74 0.50 5.42
N VAL A 104 -11.95 0.14 6.67
CA VAL A 104 -13.10 0.61 7.46
C VAL A 104 -12.62 1.57 8.54
N LEU A 105 -13.21 2.77 8.57
CA LEU A 105 -12.94 3.81 9.56
C LEU A 105 -14.21 4.13 10.36
N PRO A 106 -14.13 4.82 11.51
CA PRO A 106 -15.30 5.04 12.35
C PRO A 106 -16.43 5.78 11.64
N ARG A 107 -16.10 6.81 10.84
CA ARG A 107 -17.06 7.60 10.08
C ARG A 107 -16.71 7.72 8.58
N VAL A 108 -17.71 8.05 7.76
CA VAL A 108 -17.53 8.34 6.32
C VAL A 108 -16.61 9.54 6.12
N GLU A 109 -16.69 10.56 6.96
CA GLU A 109 -15.82 11.74 6.90
C GLU A 109 -14.36 11.38 7.19
N ASP A 110 -14.13 10.50 8.18
CA ASP A 110 -12.79 9.97 8.49
C ASP A 110 -12.20 9.22 7.29
N SER A 111 -13.06 8.55 6.51
CA SER A 111 -12.67 7.82 5.30
C SER A 111 -12.16 8.72 4.20
N GLU A 112 -12.84 9.84 3.97
CA GLU A 112 -12.35 10.84 3.01
C GLU A 112 -11.06 11.51 3.47
N ALA A 113 -10.98 11.88 4.75
CA ALA A 113 -9.80 12.50 5.33
C ALA A 113 -8.59 11.55 5.23
N TRP A 114 -8.75 10.28 5.61
CA TRP A 114 -7.68 9.29 5.49
C TRP A 114 -7.24 9.09 4.03
N SER A 115 -8.17 9.04 3.07
CA SER A 115 -7.82 8.92 1.66
C SER A 115 -6.99 10.10 1.15
N LYS A 116 -7.37 11.33 1.49
CA LYS A 116 -6.74 12.57 1.01
C LYS A 116 -5.44 12.89 1.76
N ASP A 117 -5.43 12.73 3.08
CA ASP A 117 -4.38 13.27 3.96
C ASP A 117 -3.34 12.21 4.37
N ARG A 118 -3.63 10.93 4.13
CA ARG A 118 -2.76 9.80 4.52
C ARG A 118 -2.38 8.93 3.33
N LEU A 119 -3.36 8.37 2.63
CA LEU A 119 -3.11 7.45 1.52
C LEU A 119 -2.53 8.17 0.30
N ALA A 120 -3.11 9.28 -0.16
CA ALA A 120 -2.63 9.98 -1.35
C ALA A 120 -1.17 10.48 -1.22
N PRO A 121 -0.73 11.08 -0.09
CA PRO A 121 0.68 11.43 0.11
C PRO A 121 1.61 10.21 0.11
N MET A 122 1.18 9.08 0.68
CA MET A 122 1.97 7.84 0.65
C MET A 122 2.19 7.36 -0.79
N LEU A 123 1.13 7.30 -1.60
CA LEU A 123 1.20 6.86 -3.00
C LEU A 123 2.09 7.78 -3.85
N ARG A 124 2.07 9.09 -3.59
CA ARG A 124 2.88 10.08 -4.30
C ARG A 124 4.37 9.99 -3.96
N ASN A 125 4.69 9.81 -2.67
CA ASN A 125 6.05 9.95 -2.17
C ASN A 125 6.82 8.63 -2.11
N THR A 126 6.14 7.49 -2.08
CA THR A 126 6.76 6.16 -2.07
C THR A 126 7.08 5.75 -3.52
N PRO A 127 8.35 5.65 -3.94
CA PRO A 127 8.72 5.50 -5.36
C PRO A 127 8.10 4.28 -6.04
N CYS A 128 8.07 3.12 -5.38
CA CYS A 128 7.52 1.88 -5.96
C CYS A 128 5.99 1.91 -6.15
N LEU A 129 5.28 2.81 -5.46
CA LEU A 129 3.82 2.98 -5.57
C LEU A 129 3.42 4.03 -6.61
N ARG A 130 4.38 4.84 -7.07
CA ARG A 130 4.09 5.96 -7.96
C ARG A 130 3.59 5.44 -9.31
N GLY A 131 2.40 5.91 -9.71
CA GLY A 131 1.76 5.49 -10.96
C GLY A 131 1.05 4.12 -10.91
N LYS A 132 1.12 3.37 -9.79
CA LYS A 132 0.37 2.11 -9.63
C LYS A 132 -1.12 2.35 -9.41
N VAL A 133 -1.47 3.43 -8.73
CA VAL A 133 -2.85 3.87 -8.47
C VAL A 133 -3.08 5.15 -9.26
N ALA A 134 -4.16 5.21 -10.04
CA ALA A 134 -4.50 6.40 -10.80
C ALA A 134 -4.72 7.61 -9.87
N ASP A 135 -4.46 8.82 -10.37
CA ASP A 135 -4.80 10.05 -9.67
C ASP A 135 -6.32 10.31 -9.72
N VAL A 136 -6.88 10.84 -8.63
CA VAL A 136 -8.32 11.16 -8.51
C VAL A 136 -8.78 12.22 -9.52
N ARG A 137 -7.84 13.00 -10.08
CA ARG A 137 -8.12 14.06 -11.08
C ARG A 137 -8.03 13.58 -12.52
N SER A 138 -7.66 12.33 -12.76
CA SER A 138 -7.77 11.75 -14.10
C SER A 138 -9.26 11.71 -14.49
N ARG A 139 -9.59 11.85 -15.78
CA ARG A 139 -10.98 11.76 -16.30
C ARG A 139 -11.54 10.33 -16.21
N ASP A 140 -11.01 9.52 -15.31
CA ASP A 140 -11.32 8.12 -15.15
C ASP A 140 -12.37 7.97 -14.05
N SER A 141 -13.62 7.68 -14.43
CA SER A 141 -14.76 7.53 -13.51
C SER A 141 -14.56 6.39 -12.49
N ASN A 142 -13.58 5.53 -12.75
CA ASN A 142 -13.26 4.37 -11.93
C ASN A 142 -12.42 4.71 -10.68
N ASN A 143 -11.92 5.94 -10.54
CA ASN A 143 -11.10 6.34 -9.41
C ASN A 143 -11.71 7.52 -8.63
N GLN A 144 -12.29 7.21 -7.48
CA GLN A 144 -12.96 8.16 -6.60
C GLN A 144 -12.16 8.35 -5.30
N ILE A 145 -12.61 9.29 -4.45
CA ILE A 145 -11.96 9.52 -3.15
C ILE A 145 -12.00 8.24 -2.29
N ARG A 146 -13.15 7.57 -2.22
CA ARG A 146 -13.35 6.36 -1.39
C ARG A 146 -13.19 5.04 -2.13
N HIS A 147 -12.93 5.07 -3.45
CA HIS A 147 -12.69 3.87 -4.23
C HIS A 147 -11.53 4.09 -5.19
N LYS A 148 -10.46 3.32 -5.05
CA LYS A 148 -9.25 3.43 -5.87
C LYS A 148 -8.97 2.13 -6.59
N GLN A 149 -8.61 2.20 -7.86
CA GLN A 149 -8.25 1.01 -8.65
C GLN A 149 -6.77 1.02 -9.00
N PHE A 150 -6.19 -0.17 -9.07
CA PHE A 150 -4.81 -0.42 -9.47
C PHE A 150 -4.70 -1.78 -10.16
N GLN A 151 -3.57 -2.05 -10.82
CA GLN A 151 -3.38 -3.32 -11.50
C GLN A 151 -3.45 -4.49 -10.51
N GLY A 152 -4.40 -5.41 -10.72
CA GLY A 152 -4.60 -6.57 -9.86
C GLY A 152 -5.47 -6.33 -8.62
N GLY A 153 -5.96 -5.11 -8.36
CA GLY A 153 -6.73 -4.85 -7.14
C GLY A 153 -7.49 -3.53 -7.08
N SER A 154 -8.14 -3.30 -5.94
CA SER A 154 -8.83 -2.06 -5.64
C SER A 154 -8.85 -1.79 -4.15
N ILE A 155 -9.07 -0.53 -3.75
CA ILE A 155 -9.25 -0.12 -2.36
C ILE A 155 -10.63 0.49 -2.23
N THR A 156 -11.45 -0.08 -1.37
CA THR A 156 -12.72 0.53 -0.93
C THR A 156 -12.54 1.04 0.49
N ILE A 157 -12.85 2.32 0.71
CA ILE A 157 -12.67 3.03 1.98
C ILE A 157 -14.05 3.44 2.47
N THR A 158 -14.51 2.91 3.60
CA THR A 158 -15.87 3.14 4.09
C THR A 158 -15.91 3.47 5.58
N GLY A 159 -16.95 4.17 5.98
CA GLY A 159 -17.27 4.41 7.39
C GLY A 159 -18.06 3.24 7.97
N ALA A 160 -17.81 2.86 9.22
CA ALA A 160 -18.60 1.88 9.95
C ALA A 160 -20.05 2.32 10.15
N ASN A 161 -20.32 3.64 10.02
CA ASN A 161 -21.64 4.24 10.02
C ASN A 161 -22.27 4.36 8.62
N SER A 162 -21.62 3.87 7.57
CA SER A 162 -22.19 3.90 6.22
C SER A 162 -23.45 3.03 6.17
N PRO A 163 -24.56 3.52 5.59
CA PRO A 163 -25.70 2.66 5.31
C PRO A 163 -25.30 1.52 4.38
N ALA A 164 -25.98 0.37 4.54
CA ALA A 164 -25.80 -0.83 3.74
C ALA A 164 -26.18 -0.63 2.27
#